data_AF-A0A2G8E395-F1
#
_entry.id   AF-A0A2G8E395-F1
#
_cell.length_a   1.000
_cell.length_b   1.000
_cell.length_c   1.000
_cell.angle_alpha   90.00
_cell.angle_beta   90.00
_cell.angle_gamma   90.00
#
_symmetry.space_group_name_H-M   'P 1'
#
loop_
_entity.id
_entity.type
_entity.pdbx_description
1 polymer ?
#
loop_
_entity_poly.entity_id
_entity_poly.type
_entity_poly.pdbx_seq_one_letter_code
_entity_poly.pdbx_strand_id
1 'polypeptide(L)'
;MNNVQRATLTRIADFFGVSCEVIENHNLEHIELIEKTLSPDGNKNPAAVPVIPQSDLILSRERRIGYLAAHYPLTWFFGDVSNMVALLVEKNLNNMFYPGDILIIKRDCPAKMKQPALFYSAEKGIFIRENDDSVIHLCQEGETLLGVIVEERIQ
;
A
#
# COMPACT_ATOMS: atom_id res chain seq x y z
N MET A 1 -34.08 -5.00 31.61
CA MET A 1 -33.22 -6.15 31.27
C MET A 1 -32.38 -5.90 30.00
N ASN A 2 -31.78 -4.72 29.80
CA ASN A 2 -31.20 -4.35 28.48
C ASN A 2 -29.69 -4.02 28.47
N ASN A 3 -29.05 -3.78 29.62
CA ASN A 3 -27.64 -3.34 29.62
C ASN A 3 -26.65 -4.51 29.55
N VAL A 4 -26.99 -5.65 30.16
CA VAL A 4 -26.11 -6.84 30.16
C VAL A 4 -26.03 -7.44 28.75
N GLN A 5 -27.18 -7.57 28.06
CA GLN A 5 -27.22 -8.07 26.68
C GLN A 5 -26.45 -7.17 25.72
N ARG A 6 -26.59 -5.83 25.84
CA ARG A 6 -25.87 -4.87 25.00
C ARG A 6 -24.36 -4.89 25.25
N ALA A 7 -23.93 -5.01 26.51
CA ALA A 7 -22.52 -5.13 26.85
C ALA A 7 -21.90 -6.43 26.30
N THR A 8 -22.64 -7.54 26.34
CA THR A 8 -22.21 -8.80 25.73
C THR A 8 -22.10 -8.68 24.22
N LEU A 9 -23.09 -8.06 23.57
CA LEU A 9 -23.12 -7.86 22.13
C LEU A 9 -21.94 -7.00 21.64
N THR A 10 -21.65 -5.88 22.32
CA THR A 10 -20.48 -5.04 22.01
C THR A 10 -19.19 -5.84 22.13
N ARG A 11 -19.04 -6.66 23.18
CA ARG A 11 -17.83 -7.46 23.38
C ARG A 11 -17.64 -8.54 22.30
N ILE A 12 -18.73 -9.11 21.79
CA ILE A 12 -18.71 -10.07 20.68
C ILE A 12 -18.37 -9.33 19.38
N ALA A 13 -19.01 -8.19 19.12
CA ALA A 13 -18.75 -7.35 17.97
C ALA A 13 -17.26 -6.91 17.90
N ASP A 14 -16.70 -6.47 19.04
CA ASP A 14 -15.29 -6.13 19.17
C ASP A 14 -14.36 -7.33 18.92
N PHE A 15 -14.72 -8.53 19.40
CA PHE A 15 -13.93 -9.74 19.16
C PHE A 15 -13.84 -10.10 17.67
N PHE A 16 -14.94 -9.92 16.93
CA PHE A 16 -15.00 -10.20 15.50
C PHE A 16 -14.62 -8.98 14.63
N GLY A 17 -14.35 -7.82 15.23
CA GLY A 17 -14.02 -6.59 14.50
C GLY A 17 -15.16 -6.05 13.64
N VAL A 18 -16.42 -6.40 13.95
CA VAL A 18 -17.62 -6.00 13.22
C VAL A 18 -18.52 -5.13 14.09
N SER A 19 -19.53 -4.49 13.51
CA SER A 19 -20.48 -3.70 14.29
C SER A 19 -21.51 -4.59 15.00
N CYS A 20 -22.10 -4.08 16.09
CA CYS A 20 -23.21 -4.75 16.79
C CYS A 20 -24.40 -5.06 15.87
N GLU A 21 -24.65 -4.22 14.86
CA GLU A 21 -25.71 -4.42 13.87
C GLU A 21 -25.49 -5.67 13.01
N VAL A 22 -24.22 -5.98 12.69
CA VAL A 22 -23.85 -7.18 11.96
C VAL A 22 -24.16 -8.42 12.80
N ILE A 23 -23.83 -8.39 14.09
CA ILE A 23 -24.11 -9.49 15.03
C ILE A 23 -25.63 -9.72 15.21
N GLU A 24 -26.43 -8.65 15.25
CA GLU A 24 -27.88 -8.77 15.50
C GLU A 24 -28.69 -9.14 14.26
N ASN A 25 -28.30 -8.64 13.08
CA ASN A 25 -29.16 -8.67 11.90
C ASN A 25 -28.62 -9.53 10.75
N HIS A 26 -27.40 -10.05 10.85
CA HIS A 26 -26.77 -10.80 9.77
C HIS A 26 -26.32 -12.20 10.22
N ASN A 27 -26.43 -13.17 9.30
CA ASN A 27 -25.91 -14.52 9.53
C ASN A 27 -24.40 -14.53 9.24
N LEU A 28 -23.59 -14.59 10.30
CA LEU A 28 -22.13 -14.61 10.22
C LEU A 28 -21.60 -15.80 9.41
N GLU A 29 -22.21 -16.99 9.51
CA GLU A 29 -21.79 -18.16 8.73
C GLU A 29 -22.00 -17.95 7.22
N HIS A 30 -23.09 -17.26 6.86
CA HIS A 30 -23.37 -16.93 5.46
C HIS A 30 -22.46 -15.82 4.94
N ILE A 31 -22.10 -14.84 5.77
CA ILE A 31 -21.08 -13.82 5.44
C ILE A 31 -19.72 -14.51 5.22
N GLU A 32 -19.31 -15.36 6.15
CA GLU A 32 -18.04 -16.08 6.07
C GLU A 32 -18.01 -17.05 4.87
N LEU A 33 -19.13 -17.72 4.57
CA LEU A 33 -19.27 -18.54 3.37
C LEU A 33 -19.15 -17.68 2.11
N ILE A 34 -19.79 -16.51 2.04
CA ILE A 34 -19.65 -15.59 0.92
C ILE A 34 -18.20 -15.16 0.79
N GLU A 35 -17.54 -14.69 1.84
CA GLU A 35 -16.14 -14.24 1.79
C GLU A 35 -15.17 -15.36 1.36
N LYS A 36 -15.42 -16.61 1.80
CA LYS A 36 -14.65 -17.79 1.41
C LYS A 36 -14.91 -18.25 -0.02
N THR A 37 -16.13 -18.09 -0.53
CA THR A 37 -16.55 -18.65 -1.83
C THR A 37 -16.48 -17.61 -2.95
N LEU A 38 -16.85 -16.38 -2.64
CA LEU A 38 -16.74 -15.18 -3.43
C LEU A 38 -15.70 -14.34 -2.70
N SER A 39 -14.43 -14.50 -3.05
CA SER A 39 -13.39 -13.64 -2.51
C SER A 39 -13.35 -12.38 -3.38
N PRO A 40 -14.11 -11.29 -3.06
CA PRO A 40 -14.17 -10.09 -3.91
C PRO A 40 -12.77 -9.49 -4.09
N ASP A 41 -11.89 -9.69 -3.11
CA ASP A 41 -10.50 -9.25 -3.16
C ASP A 41 -9.47 -10.36 -3.47
N GLY A 42 -9.85 -11.64 -3.36
CA GLY A 42 -8.92 -12.78 -3.39
C GLY A 42 -8.62 -13.38 -4.76
N ASN A 43 -9.21 -12.87 -5.84
CA ASN A 43 -8.95 -13.31 -7.21
C ASN A 43 -8.90 -12.13 -8.20
N LYS A 44 -8.05 -11.15 -7.89
CA LYS A 44 -7.85 -9.99 -8.78
C LYS A 44 -6.95 -10.38 -9.94
N ASN A 45 -7.29 -9.91 -11.13
CA ASN A 45 -6.39 -10.02 -12.27
C ASN A 45 -5.07 -9.30 -11.94
N PRO A 46 -3.92 -9.87 -12.33
CA PRO A 46 -2.66 -9.17 -12.19
C PRO A 46 -2.70 -7.89 -13.01
N ALA A 47 -2.26 -6.78 -12.41
CA ALA A 47 -1.95 -5.59 -13.16
C ALA A 47 -0.48 -5.59 -13.56
N ALA A 48 -0.22 -5.20 -14.81
CA ALA A 48 1.10 -4.85 -15.27
C ALA A 48 1.54 -3.55 -14.59
N VAL A 49 2.66 -3.61 -13.88
CA VAL A 49 3.28 -2.47 -13.22
C VAL A 49 4.66 -2.25 -13.84
N PRO A 50 4.98 -1.03 -14.33
CA PRO A 50 6.28 -0.74 -14.92
C PRO A 50 7.37 -0.71 -13.85
N VAL A 51 8.49 -1.39 -14.12
CA VAL A 51 9.69 -1.44 -13.29
C VAL A 51 10.66 -0.36 -13.76
N ILE A 52 10.78 0.69 -12.96
CA ILE A 52 11.55 1.88 -13.24
C ILE A 52 12.85 1.83 -12.43
N PRO A 53 14.02 1.97 -13.07
CA PRO A 53 15.29 2.13 -12.37
C PRO A 53 15.27 3.32 -11.40
N GLN A 54 15.97 3.19 -10.28
CA GLN A 54 16.06 4.26 -9.29
C GLN A 54 16.59 5.58 -9.85
N SER A 55 17.53 5.54 -10.80
CA SER A 55 18.03 6.72 -11.52
C SER A 55 16.93 7.49 -12.27
N ASP A 56 15.93 6.79 -12.78
CA ASP A 56 14.94 7.32 -13.73
C ASP A 56 13.62 7.66 -13.05
N LEU A 57 13.44 7.28 -11.78
CA LEU A 57 12.18 7.46 -11.05
C LEU A 57 11.74 8.94 -10.98
N ILE A 58 12.68 9.86 -10.79
CA ILE A 58 12.37 11.30 -10.72
C ILE A 58 12.00 11.86 -12.10
N LEU A 59 12.73 11.48 -13.14
CA LEU A 59 12.51 11.93 -14.51
C LEU A 59 11.18 11.41 -15.09
N SER A 60 10.78 10.23 -14.65
CA SER A 60 9.58 9.51 -15.11
C SER A 60 8.33 9.82 -14.28
N ARG A 61 8.44 10.59 -13.19
CA ARG A 61 7.36 10.87 -12.24
C ARG A 61 6.08 11.40 -12.90
N GLU A 62 6.19 12.44 -13.73
CA GLU A 62 5.04 13.08 -14.38
C GLU A 62 4.48 12.26 -15.57
N ARG A 63 5.12 11.14 -15.92
CA ARG A 63 4.65 10.29 -17.02
C ARG A 63 3.47 9.44 -16.56
N ARG A 64 2.53 9.25 -17.49
CA ARG A 64 1.37 8.37 -17.30
C ARG A 64 1.82 6.91 -17.24
N ILE A 65 1.14 6.10 -16.43
CA ILE A 65 1.42 4.66 -16.30
C ILE A 65 1.44 3.95 -17.67
N GLY A 66 0.50 4.26 -18.57
CA GLY A 66 0.48 3.65 -19.91
C GLY A 66 1.72 3.94 -20.75
N TYR A 67 2.34 5.13 -20.61
CA TYR A 67 3.61 5.43 -21.26
C TYR A 67 4.73 4.61 -20.64
N LEU A 68 4.80 4.57 -19.30
CA LEU A 68 5.82 3.85 -18.57
C LEU A 68 5.77 2.35 -18.86
N ALA A 69 4.58 1.76 -18.89
CA ALA A 69 4.36 0.36 -19.21
C ALA A 69 4.80 -0.03 -20.63
N ALA A 70 4.83 0.92 -21.57
CA ALA A 70 5.29 0.68 -22.93
C ALA A 70 6.81 0.81 -23.09
N HIS A 71 7.52 1.43 -22.14
CA HIS A 71 8.94 1.78 -22.27
C HIS A 71 9.84 1.11 -21.23
N TYR A 72 9.27 0.60 -20.15
CA TYR A 72 9.99 -0.09 -19.07
C TYR A 72 9.57 -1.56 -18.97
N PRO A 73 10.43 -2.44 -18.42
CA PRO A 73 10.05 -3.80 -18.08
C PRO A 73 8.82 -3.83 -17.17
N LEU A 74 8.06 -4.92 -17.21
CA LEU A 74 6.83 -5.07 -16.43
C LEU A 74 7.00 -6.11 -15.34
N THR A 75 6.35 -5.88 -14.20
CA THR A 75 6.08 -6.86 -13.15
C THR A 75 4.58 -6.94 -12.88
N TRP A 76 4.15 -7.93 -12.11
CA TRP A 76 2.72 -8.22 -11.91
C TRP A 76 2.30 -7.96 -10.47
N PHE A 77 1.34 -7.08 -10.22
CA PHE A 77 0.81 -6.81 -8.88
C PHE A 77 -0.65 -7.25 -8.78
N PHE A 78 -1.01 -7.89 -7.66
CA PHE A 78 -2.36 -8.41 -7.40
C PHE A 78 -3.01 -7.57 -6.30
N GLY A 79 -3.74 -6.52 -6.67
CA GLY A 79 -4.30 -5.58 -5.69
C GLY A 79 -5.11 -4.44 -6.29
N ASP A 80 -5.28 -3.35 -5.55
CA ASP A 80 -5.78 -2.06 -6.10
C ASP A 80 -4.66 -1.37 -6.89
N VAL A 81 -4.92 -1.04 -8.15
CA VAL A 81 -3.88 -0.78 -9.17
C VAL A 81 -3.82 0.67 -9.64
N SER A 82 -4.42 1.57 -8.87
CA SER A 82 -4.42 3.00 -9.18
C SER A 82 -3.02 3.62 -8.96
N ASN A 83 -2.43 4.14 -10.04
CA ASN A 83 -1.17 4.90 -10.04
C ASN A 83 0.05 4.14 -9.45
N MET A 84 0.16 2.85 -9.75
CA MET A 84 1.24 1.97 -9.28
C MET A 84 2.45 1.96 -10.21
N VAL A 85 3.65 1.98 -9.64
CA VAL A 85 4.93 1.73 -10.33
C VAL A 85 5.79 0.82 -9.47
N ALA A 86 6.76 0.14 -10.07
CA ALA A 86 7.76 -0.63 -9.36
C ALA A 86 9.11 0.10 -9.47
N LEU A 87 9.84 0.19 -8.38
CA LEU A 87 11.18 0.75 -8.32
C LEU A 87 12.18 -0.38 -8.27
N LEU A 88 13.10 -0.43 -9.24
CA LEU A 88 14.28 -1.27 -9.15
C LEU A 88 15.35 -0.53 -8.33
N VAL A 89 15.69 -1.08 -7.17
CA VAL A 89 16.70 -0.51 -6.28
C VAL A 89 18.08 -0.72 -6.91
N GLU A 90 18.80 0.38 -7.15
CA GLU A 90 20.15 0.34 -7.73
C GLU A 90 21.21 0.66 -6.67
N LYS A 91 20.82 1.41 -5.63
CA LYS A 91 21.65 1.80 -4.50
C LYS A 91 20.89 1.51 -3.22
N ASN A 92 21.62 1.10 -2.18
CA ASN A 92 21.03 0.80 -0.89
C ASN A 92 20.18 1.98 -0.36
N LEU A 93 18.97 1.66 0.10
CA LEU A 93 18.03 2.62 0.68
C LEU A 93 17.90 2.36 2.18
N ASN A 94 18.49 3.24 3.00
CA ASN A 94 18.42 3.22 4.47
C ASN A 94 18.80 1.88 5.14
N ASN A 95 19.65 1.06 4.52
CA ASN A 95 19.95 -0.32 4.95
C ASN A 95 18.72 -1.24 5.06
N MET A 96 17.58 -0.84 4.49
CA MET A 96 16.36 -1.62 4.46
C MET A 96 16.22 -2.38 3.15
N PHE A 97 16.52 -1.71 2.04
CA PHE A 97 16.42 -2.28 0.70
C PHE A 97 17.77 -2.23 -0.02
N TYR A 98 18.08 -3.29 -0.74
CA TYR A 98 19.38 -3.57 -1.34
C TYR A 98 19.31 -3.53 -2.87
N PRO A 99 20.44 -3.29 -3.55
CA PRO A 99 20.48 -3.33 -5.00
C PRO A 99 19.96 -4.65 -5.57
N GLY A 100 19.02 -4.58 -6.50
CA GLY A 100 18.31 -5.72 -7.08
C GLY A 100 16.88 -5.89 -6.56
N ASP A 101 16.54 -5.34 -5.39
CA ASP A 101 15.19 -5.40 -4.86
C ASP A 101 14.20 -4.63 -5.74
N ILE A 102 12.96 -5.11 -5.81
CA ILE A 102 11.88 -4.45 -6.51
C ILE A 102 10.83 -4.00 -5.50
N LEU A 103 10.61 -2.69 -5.42
CA LEU A 103 9.62 -2.08 -4.52
C LEU A 103 8.39 -1.65 -5.30
N ILE A 104 7.24 -2.21 -4.99
CA ILE A 104 5.96 -1.76 -5.57
C ILE A 104 5.48 -0.53 -4.80
N ILE A 105 5.28 0.56 -5.52
CA ILE A 105 4.99 1.89 -4.96
C ILE A 105 3.67 2.41 -5.51
N LYS A 106 2.80 2.90 -4.62
CA LYS A 106 1.63 3.71 -5.00
C LYS A 106 2.03 5.18 -5.04
N ARG A 107 2.11 5.76 -6.24
CA ARG A 107 2.58 7.13 -6.44
C ARG A 107 1.61 8.16 -5.88
N ASP A 108 2.17 9.25 -5.36
CA ASP A 108 1.46 10.43 -4.85
C ASP A 108 0.36 10.11 -3.82
N CYS A 109 0.48 8.96 -3.14
CA CYS A 109 -0.43 8.53 -2.10
C CYS A 109 0.19 8.81 -0.73
N PRO A 110 -0.50 9.52 0.19
CA PRO A 110 0.00 9.71 1.54
C PRO A 110 0.03 8.37 2.30
N ALA A 111 1.07 8.17 3.11
CA ALA A 111 1.19 7.00 3.97
C ALA A 111 0.01 6.90 4.94
N LYS A 112 -0.65 5.75 4.94
CA LYS A 112 -1.57 5.35 6.01
C LYS A 112 -0.78 4.52 7.01
N MET A 113 -1.04 4.73 8.30
CA MET A 113 -0.52 4.00 9.49
C MET A 113 0.72 3.11 9.25
N LYS A 114 1.89 3.56 9.73
CA LYS A 114 3.17 2.80 9.76
C LYS A 114 3.71 2.28 8.42
N GLN A 115 3.13 2.67 7.29
CA GLN A 115 3.69 2.30 5.98
C GLN A 115 4.94 3.13 5.67
N PRO A 116 6.03 2.50 5.19
CA PRO A 116 7.21 3.23 4.74
C PRO A 116 6.89 4.02 3.46
N ALA A 117 7.21 5.31 3.48
CA ALA A 117 7.03 6.20 2.35
C ALA A 117 8.37 6.61 1.74
N LEU A 118 8.36 6.72 0.42
CA LEU A 118 9.51 7.11 -0.38
C LEU A 118 9.46 8.61 -0.67
N PHE A 119 10.58 9.28 -0.39
CA PHE A 119 10.76 10.70 -0.59
C PHE A 119 11.96 10.99 -1.48
N TYR A 120 11.96 12.17 -2.08
CA TYR A 120 13.08 12.73 -2.82
C TYR A 120 13.47 14.09 -2.26
N SER A 121 14.77 14.34 -2.15
CA SER A 121 15.37 15.66 -1.91
C SER A 121 16.59 15.82 -2.80
N ALA A 122 16.85 17.04 -3.29
CA ALA A 122 18.03 17.32 -4.09
C ALA A 122 19.35 17.01 -3.35
N GLU A 123 19.37 17.12 -2.03
CA GLU A 123 20.58 16.87 -1.22
C GLU A 123 20.79 15.39 -0.90
N LYS A 124 19.71 14.66 -0.61
CA LYS A 124 19.76 13.26 -0.14
C LYS A 124 19.48 12.24 -1.23
N GLY A 125 18.98 12.68 -2.39
CA GLY A 125 18.41 11.79 -3.40
C GLY A 125 17.12 11.15 -2.91
N ILE A 126 16.93 9.88 -3.26
CA ILE A 126 15.76 9.08 -2.86
C ILE A 126 16.04 8.46 -1.48
N PHE A 127 15.11 8.64 -0.54
CA PHE A 127 15.22 8.11 0.83
C PHE A 127 13.86 7.70 1.39
N ILE A 128 13.87 6.96 2.50
CA ILE A 128 12.67 6.39 3.12
C ILE A 128 12.41 7.04 4.48
N ARG A 129 11.14 7.24 4.80
CA ARG A 129 10.68 7.66 6.12
C ARG A 129 9.59 6.71 6.60
N GLU A 130 9.79 6.11 7.76
CA GLU A 130 8.75 5.37 8.47
C GLU A 130 7.84 6.36 9.18
N ASN A 131 6.53 6.14 9.10
CA ASN A 131 5.54 7.05 9.66
C ASN A 131 5.21 6.61 11.10
N ASP A 132 5.71 7.35 12.08
CA ASP A 132 5.31 7.16 13.48
C ASP A 132 3.90 7.75 13.69
N ASP A 133 3.07 7.12 14.53
CA ASP A 133 1.59 7.28 14.63
C ASP A 133 1.07 8.72 14.92
N SER A 134 1.92 9.75 14.91
CA SER A 134 1.60 11.07 15.46
C SER A 134 1.66 12.26 14.50
N VAL A 135 2.09 12.14 13.24
CA VAL A 135 2.08 13.30 12.34
C VAL A 135 1.81 12.88 10.90
N ILE A 136 0.75 13.42 10.32
CA ILE A 136 0.60 13.54 8.86
C ILE A 136 1.76 14.42 8.40
N HIS A 137 2.90 13.82 8.07
CA HIS A 137 4.10 14.59 7.73
C HIS A 137 3.92 15.24 6.35
N LEU A 138 3.56 16.51 6.41
CA LEU A 138 3.83 17.52 5.38
C LEU A 138 5.26 17.29 4.83
N CYS A 139 5.41 17.30 3.50
CA CYS A 139 6.74 17.36 2.89
C CYS A 139 7.50 18.53 3.52
N GLN A 140 8.72 18.29 4.04
CA GLN A 140 9.56 19.41 4.48
C GLN A 140 9.91 20.26 3.26
N GLU A 141 10.33 21.52 3.49
CA GLU A 141 10.66 22.43 2.39
C GLU A 141 11.75 21.83 1.49
N GLY A 142 11.45 21.64 0.20
CA GLY A 142 12.35 21.02 -0.77
C GLY A 142 12.31 19.47 -0.83
N GLU A 143 11.48 18.81 -0.03
CA GLU A 143 11.22 17.38 -0.14
C GLU A 143 9.98 17.10 -1.00
N THR A 144 9.98 15.97 -1.68
CA THR A 144 8.86 15.53 -2.50
C THR A 144 8.49 14.09 -2.18
N LEU A 145 7.22 13.86 -1.84
CA LEU A 145 6.68 12.51 -1.69
C LEU A 145 6.60 11.84 -3.06
N LEU A 146 7.28 10.71 -3.20
CA LEU A 146 7.21 9.87 -4.40
C LEU A 146 6.06 8.86 -4.31
N GLY A 147 5.79 8.36 -3.10
CA GLY A 147 4.68 7.44 -2.85
C GLY A 147 4.92 6.56 -1.63
N VAL A 148 4.06 5.56 -1.47
CA VAL A 148 4.12 4.58 -0.38
C VAL A 148 4.55 3.23 -0.92
N ILE A 149 5.40 2.53 -0.17
CA ILE A 149 5.80 1.16 -0.51
C ILE A 149 4.68 0.23 -0.06
N VAL A 150 4.17 -0.55 -1.01
CA VAL A 150 3.04 -1.48 -0.82
C VAL A 150 3.53 -2.91 -0.68
N GLU A 151 4.58 -3.26 -1.42
CA GLU A 151 5.14 -4.61 -1.48
C GLU A 151 6.63 -4.54 -1.81
N GLU A 152 7.39 -5.46 -1.23
CA GLU A 152 8.79 -5.70 -1.56
C GLU A 152 8.92 -7.08 -2.23
N ARG A 153 9.75 -7.15 -3.26
CA ARG A 153 10.16 -8.40 -3.89
C ARG A 153 11.66 -8.50 -3.88
N ILE A 154 12.13 -9.51 -3.16
CA ILE A 154 13.53 -9.91 -3.13
C ILE A 154 13.75 -10.84 -4.31
N GLN A 155 14.76 -10.53 -5.13
CA GLN A 155 15.10 -11.31 -6.31
C GLN A 155 16.17 -12.36 -6.03
#